data_AF-A0A1V3LBL0-F1
#
_entry.id   AF-A0A1V3LBL0-F1
#
_cell.length_a   1.000
_cell.length_b   1.000
_cell.length_c   1.000
_cell.angle_alpha   90.00
_cell.angle_beta   90.00
_cell.angle_gamma   90.00
#
_symmetry.space_group_name_H-M   'P 1'
#
loop_
_entity.id
_entity.type
_entity.pdbx_description
1 polymer ?
#
loop_
_entity_poly.entity_id
_entity_poly.type
_entity_poly.pdbx_seq_one_letter_code
_entity_poly.pdbx_strand_id
1 'polypeptide(L)'
;MNRKSLMAKIHIGKKQLGLDEETYRQLLANLTGKTSCAVMTEEELHKVLGEMVKKGFKVQSEFWGNRATPKEDKKIYLAKITALLAKHGLPKEYADGIAKRSFKVDFVHWLHPWQLKKVVQMLSVYDRNKKAL
;
A
#
# COMPACT_ATOMS: atom_id res chain seq x y z
N MET A 1 9.63 7.77 -5.09
CA MET A 1 8.23 7.79 -5.57
C MET A 1 8.14 8.95 -6.57
N ASN A 2 7.60 8.78 -7.78
CA ASN A 2 7.64 9.88 -8.78
C ASN A 2 6.50 10.90 -8.52
N ARG A 3 6.74 12.20 -8.77
CA ARG A 3 5.75 13.31 -8.69
C ARG A 3 4.38 12.96 -9.27
N LYS A 4 4.33 12.27 -10.42
CA LYS A 4 3.05 11.84 -11.04
C LYS A 4 2.25 10.89 -10.13
N SER A 5 2.94 9.97 -9.44
CA SER A 5 2.31 9.03 -8.49
C SER A 5 1.77 9.77 -7.26
N LEU A 6 2.49 10.78 -6.76
CA LEU A 6 2.00 11.63 -5.67
C LEU A 6 0.72 12.38 -6.04
N MET A 7 0.71 13.03 -7.21
CA MET A 7 -0.49 13.73 -7.71
C MET A 7 -1.67 12.77 -7.85
N ALA A 8 -1.45 11.58 -8.42
CA ALA A 8 -2.49 10.56 -8.54
C ALA A 8 -3.07 10.17 -7.16
N LYS A 9 -2.22 9.95 -6.16
CA LYS A 9 -2.65 9.64 -4.79
C LYS A 9 -3.46 10.77 -4.16
N ILE A 10 -3.08 12.03 -4.37
CA ILE A 10 -3.83 13.19 -3.87
C ILE A 10 -5.21 13.25 -4.53
N HIS A 11 -5.32 13.01 -5.84
CA HIS A 11 -6.62 12.97 -6.51
C HIS A 11 -7.50 11.80 -6.04
N ILE A 12 -6.91 10.63 -5.79
CA ILE A 12 -7.63 9.50 -5.15
C ILE A 12 -8.09 9.90 -3.75
N GLY A 13 -7.23 10.56 -2.97
CA GLY A 13 -7.58 11.06 -1.64
C GLY A 13 -8.72 12.07 -1.66
N LYS A 14 -8.77 12.96 -2.65
CA LYS A 14 -9.87 13.92 -2.83
C LYS A 14 -11.19 13.17 -2.95
N LYS A 15 -11.23 12.15 -3.82
CA LYS A 15 -12.41 11.31 -4.04
C LYS A 15 -12.78 10.50 -2.79
N GLN A 16 -11.80 9.92 -2.11
CA GLN A 16 -12.03 9.09 -0.93
C GLN A 16 -12.53 9.90 0.27
N LEU A 17 -12.07 11.14 0.43
CA LEU A 17 -12.50 12.04 1.48
C LEU A 17 -13.80 12.79 1.13
N GLY A 18 -14.33 12.61 -0.09
CA GLY A 18 -15.56 13.28 -0.53
C GLY A 18 -15.42 14.81 -0.65
N LEU A 19 -14.20 15.31 -0.90
CA LEU A 19 -13.96 16.75 -1.02
C LEU A 19 -14.47 17.25 -2.38
N ASP A 20 -15.34 18.26 -2.36
CA ASP A 20 -15.70 19.02 -3.55
C ASP A 20 -14.49 19.84 -4.06
N GLU A 21 -14.63 20.43 -5.23
CA GLU A 21 -13.54 21.13 -5.87
C GLU A 21 -13.10 22.41 -5.15
N GLU A 22 -14.02 23.14 -4.54
CA GLU A 22 -13.71 24.37 -3.80
C GLU A 22 -12.99 24.04 -2.50
N THR A 23 -13.54 23.12 -1.70
CA THR A 23 -12.92 22.64 -0.46
C THR A 23 -11.53 22.06 -0.71
N TYR A 24 -11.37 21.32 -1.80
CA TYR A 24 -10.07 20.78 -2.20
C TYR A 24 -9.07 21.89 -2.55
N ARG A 25 -9.46 22.91 -3.32
CA ARG A 25 -8.58 24.04 -3.66
C ARG A 25 -8.20 24.86 -2.42
N GLN A 26 -9.14 25.07 -1.50
CA GLN A 26 -8.86 25.74 -0.22
C GLN A 26 -7.88 24.93 0.63
N LEU A 27 -8.04 23.61 0.72
CA LEU A 27 -7.08 22.74 1.41
C LEU A 27 -5.66 22.90 0.85
N LEU A 28 -5.52 22.89 -0.48
CA LEU A 28 -4.24 23.06 -1.15
C LEU A 28 -3.63 24.44 -0.86
N ALA A 29 -4.44 25.51 -0.99
CA ALA A 29 -4.01 26.88 -0.76
C ALA A 29 -3.57 27.09 0.71
N ASN A 30 -4.31 26.55 1.68
CA ASN A 30 -3.97 26.66 3.10
C ASN A 30 -2.64 25.97 3.44
N LEU A 31 -2.30 24.88 2.75
CA LEU A 31 -1.08 24.11 3.05
C LEU A 31 0.16 24.59 2.30
N THR A 32 -0.02 25.10 1.09
CA THR A 32 1.08 25.36 0.13
C THR A 32 1.04 26.74 -0.50
N GLY A 33 -0.02 27.53 -0.29
CA GLY A 33 -0.27 28.79 -0.99
C GLY A 33 -0.70 28.62 -2.45
N LYS A 34 -0.79 27.38 -2.96
CA LYS A 34 -1.09 27.06 -4.36
C LYS A 34 -2.41 26.31 -4.47
N THR A 35 -3.15 26.54 -5.55
CA THR A 35 -4.47 25.94 -5.79
C THR A 35 -4.42 24.69 -6.68
N SER A 36 -3.24 24.31 -7.18
CA SER A 36 -3.07 23.18 -8.09
C SER A 36 -1.83 22.36 -7.78
N CYS A 37 -1.98 21.03 -7.78
CA CYS A 37 -0.86 20.10 -7.62
C CYS A 37 0.14 20.13 -8.77
N ALA A 38 -0.24 20.65 -9.94
CA ALA A 38 0.65 20.70 -11.11
C ALA A 38 1.83 21.66 -10.91
N VAL A 39 1.62 22.73 -10.13
CA VAL A 39 2.61 23.78 -9.79
C VAL A 39 3.31 23.55 -8.45
N MET A 40 3.02 22.42 -7.79
CA MET A 40 3.63 22.06 -6.51
C MET A 40 4.96 21.32 -6.70
N THR A 41 5.88 21.54 -5.77
CA THR A 41 7.11 20.76 -5.62
C THR A 41 6.82 19.39 -5.03
N GLU A 42 7.78 18.47 -5.11
CA GLU A 42 7.62 17.13 -4.52
C GLU A 42 7.41 17.19 -3.00
N GLU A 43 8.09 18.10 -2.30
CA GLU A 43 7.94 18.30 -0.86
C GLU A 43 6.54 18.80 -0.49
N GLU A 44 6.02 19.77 -1.23
CA GLU A 44 4.66 20.29 -1.05
C GLU A 44 3.60 19.19 -1.27
N LEU A 45 3.78 18.34 -2.28
CA LEU A 45 2.88 17.21 -2.53
C LEU A 45 2.91 16.19 -1.38
N HIS A 46 4.08 15.92 -0.78
CA HIS A 46 4.17 15.07 0.41
C HIS A 46 3.46 15.70 1.61
N LYS A 47 3.59 17.01 1.81
CA LYS A 47 2.88 17.76 2.88
C LYS A 47 1.36 17.63 2.73
N VAL A 48 0.84 17.86 1.52
CA VAL A 48 -0.58 17.69 1.21
C VAL A 48 -1.03 16.25 1.49
N LEU A 49 -0.28 15.27 0.98
CA LEU A 49 -0.61 13.86 1.18
C LEU A 49 -0.66 13.49 2.68
N GLY A 50 0.29 13.98 3.47
CA GLY A 50 0.33 13.78 4.93
C GLY A 50 -0.90 14.35 5.63
N GLU A 51 -1.35 15.54 5.25
CA GLU A 51 -2.58 16.13 5.79
C GLU A 51 -3.85 15.39 5.38
N MET A 52 -3.91 14.89 4.14
CA MET A 52 -5.01 14.03 3.73
C MET A 52 -5.06 12.74 4.55
N VAL A 53 -3.92 12.13 4.85
CA VAL A 53 -3.84 10.94 5.70
C VAL A 53 -4.35 11.24 7.10
N LYS A 54 -3.96 12.38 7.70
CA LYS A 54 -4.49 12.82 9.01
C LYS A 54 -6.01 13.01 8.98
N LYS A 55 -6.56 13.49 7.86
CA LYS A 55 -8.01 13.65 7.63
C LYS A 55 -8.73 12.33 7.32
N GLY A 56 -8.03 11.19 7.31
CA GLY A 56 -8.63 9.86 7.13
C GLY A 56 -8.38 9.22 5.77
N PHE A 57 -7.54 9.81 4.90
CA PHE A 57 -7.16 9.18 3.64
C PHE A 57 -6.36 7.90 3.89
N LYS A 58 -6.84 6.77 3.35
CA LYS A 58 -6.13 5.50 3.43
C LYS A 58 -5.40 5.25 2.12
N VAL A 59 -4.08 5.49 2.12
CA VAL A 59 -3.25 5.24 0.95
C VAL A 59 -3.31 3.76 0.58
N GLN A 60 -3.86 3.45 -0.59
CA GLN A 60 -3.81 2.09 -1.11
C GLN A 60 -2.37 1.76 -1.55
N SER A 61 -1.92 0.58 -1.15
CA SER A 61 -0.62 0.04 -1.52
C SER A 61 -0.71 -0.60 -2.91
N GLU A 62 0.13 -0.15 -3.85
CA GLU A 62 0.32 -0.80 -5.16
C GLU A 62 1.13 -2.09 -5.09
N PHE A 63 1.54 -2.55 -3.89
CA PHE A 63 2.44 -3.70 -3.72
C PHE A 63 1.96 -4.96 -4.47
N TRP A 64 0.64 -5.15 -4.55
CA TRP A 64 0.05 -6.28 -5.28
C TRP A 64 -0.41 -5.93 -6.70
N GLY A 65 -0.26 -4.69 -7.17
CA GLY A 65 -0.72 -4.19 -8.47
C GLY A 65 -2.25 -4.02 -8.59
N ASN A 66 -2.75 -3.92 -9.83
CA ASN A 66 -4.18 -3.86 -10.15
C ASN A 66 -4.87 -5.22 -9.96
N ARG A 67 -4.96 -5.68 -8.72
CA ARG A 67 -5.69 -6.89 -8.34
C ARG A 67 -7.02 -6.51 -7.70
N ALA A 68 -8.04 -7.35 -7.92
CA ALA A 68 -9.31 -7.19 -7.23
C ALA A 68 -9.10 -7.21 -5.71
N THR A 69 -9.86 -6.38 -4.99
CA THR A 69 -9.80 -6.29 -3.53
C THR A 69 -10.02 -7.68 -2.93
N PRO A 70 -9.06 -8.21 -2.14
CA PRO A 70 -9.23 -9.52 -1.51
C PRO A 70 -10.46 -9.54 -0.59
N LYS A 71 -11.10 -10.72 -0.49
CA LYS A 71 -12.15 -10.97 0.51
C LYS A 71 -11.65 -10.66 1.93
N GLU A 72 -12.56 -10.25 2.81
CA GLU A 72 -12.29 -9.79 4.20
C GLU A 72 -11.35 -10.75 4.96
N ASP A 73 -11.61 -12.05 4.85
CA ASP A 73 -10.90 -13.15 5.49
C ASP A 73 -9.44 -13.32 5.02
N LYS A 74 -9.12 -12.89 3.80
CA LYS A 74 -7.76 -12.93 3.24
C LYS A 74 -6.96 -11.67 3.54
N LYS A 75 -7.61 -10.52 3.76
CA LYS A 75 -6.96 -9.20 3.93
C LYS A 75 -5.91 -9.22 5.03
N ILE A 76 -6.23 -9.78 6.20
CA ILE A 76 -5.33 -9.80 7.36
C ILE A 76 -4.03 -10.56 7.04
N TYR A 77 -4.13 -11.71 6.36
CA TYR A 77 -2.94 -12.50 6.02
C TYR A 77 -2.10 -11.84 4.94
N LEU A 78 -2.74 -11.31 3.89
CA LEU A 78 -2.02 -10.61 2.82
C LEU A 78 -1.33 -9.35 3.34
N ALA A 79 -1.97 -8.60 4.26
CA ALA A 79 -1.34 -7.46 4.92
C ALA A 79 -0.10 -7.87 5.71
N LYS A 80 -0.17 -8.96 6.50
CA LYS A 80 0.99 -9.49 7.23
C LYS A 80 2.11 -9.96 6.31
N ILE A 81 1.79 -10.67 5.23
CA ILE A 81 2.76 -11.10 4.21
C ILE A 81 3.44 -9.86 3.61
N THR A 82 2.66 -8.86 3.20
CA THR A 82 3.17 -7.60 2.64
C THR A 82 4.13 -6.90 3.60
N ALA A 83 3.77 -6.78 4.88
CA ALA A 83 4.61 -6.16 5.89
C ALA A 83 5.93 -6.92 6.09
N LEU A 84 5.89 -8.25 6.15
CA LEU A 84 7.10 -9.08 6.29
C LEU A 84 8.00 -8.98 5.06
N LEU A 85 7.43 -9.00 3.85
CA LEU A 85 8.22 -8.82 2.62
C LEU A 85 8.85 -7.44 2.57
N ALA A 86 8.08 -6.37 2.82
CA ALA A 86 8.56 -5.00 2.82
C ALA A 86 9.67 -4.78 3.84
N LYS A 87 9.55 -5.36 5.05
CA LYS A 87 10.58 -5.28 6.10
C LYS A 87 11.93 -5.83 5.65
N HIS A 88 11.93 -6.88 4.83
CA HIS A 88 13.16 -7.51 4.32
C HIS A 88 13.53 -7.06 2.91
N GLY A 89 12.85 -6.05 2.34
CA GLY A 89 13.07 -5.60 0.97
C GLY A 89 12.78 -6.69 -0.08
N LEU A 90 11.95 -7.68 0.26
CA LEU A 90 11.64 -8.79 -0.62
C LEU A 90 10.50 -8.43 -1.59
N PRO A 91 10.60 -8.84 -2.86
CA PRO A 91 9.55 -8.60 -3.82
C PRO A 91 8.38 -9.59 -3.62
N LYS A 92 7.21 -9.30 -4.18
CA LYS A 92 6.00 -10.13 -4.04
C LYS A 92 6.19 -11.55 -4.59
N GLU A 93 7.04 -11.69 -5.61
CA GLU A 93 7.41 -12.95 -6.27
C GLU A 93 8.05 -13.94 -5.28
N TYR A 94 8.66 -13.45 -4.20
CA TYR A 94 9.18 -14.31 -3.16
C TYR A 94 8.07 -15.11 -2.46
N ALA A 95 6.94 -14.46 -2.16
CA ALA A 95 5.78 -15.13 -1.59
C ALA A 95 5.06 -16.02 -2.62
N ASP A 96 5.03 -15.63 -3.89
CA ASP A 96 4.52 -16.49 -4.98
C ASP A 96 5.37 -17.77 -5.09
N GLY A 97 6.70 -17.68 -4.95
CA GLY A 97 7.58 -18.84 -4.89
C GLY A 97 7.30 -19.78 -3.71
N ILE A 98 6.92 -19.25 -2.54
CA ILE A 98 6.48 -20.07 -1.40
C ILE A 98 5.16 -20.78 -1.74
N ALA A 99 4.21 -20.06 -2.33
CA ALA A 99 2.92 -20.62 -2.74
C ALA A 99 3.12 -21.80 -3.72
N LYS A 100 4.02 -21.64 -4.69
CA LYS A 100 4.33 -22.67 -5.69
C LYS A 100 5.01 -23.90 -5.07
N ARG A 101 5.99 -23.71 -4.19
CA ARG A 101 6.71 -24.82 -3.54
C ARG A 101 5.83 -25.61 -2.57
N SER A 102 5.06 -24.92 -1.73
CA SER A 102 4.31 -25.54 -0.63
C SER A 102 2.91 -26.01 -1.02
N PHE A 103 2.25 -25.35 -1.98
CA PHE A 103 0.84 -25.60 -2.31
C PHE A 103 0.58 -25.86 -3.79
N LYS A 104 1.62 -25.81 -4.65
CA LYS A 104 1.48 -25.96 -6.12
C LYS A 104 0.54 -24.92 -6.74
N VAL A 105 0.46 -23.74 -6.14
CA VAL A 105 -0.32 -22.60 -6.65
C VAL A 105 0.64 -21.49 -7.04
N ASP A 106 0.52 -20.97 -8.27
CA ASP A 106 1.48 -19.99 -8.79
C ASP A 106 1.50 -18.67 -8.04
N PHE A 107 0.35 -18.20 -7.53
CA PHE A 107 0.28 -16.90 -6.86
C PHE A 107 -0.26 -16.98 -5.44
N VAL A 108 0.41 -16.29 -4.52
CA VAL A 108 0.08 -16.31 -3.08
C VAL A 108 -1.33 -15.82 -2.79
N HIS A 109 -1.86 -14.89 -3.56
CA HIS A 109 -3.20 -14.33 -3.35
C HIS A 109 -4.34 -15.29 -3.75
N TRP A 110 -4.07 -16.32 -4.56
CA TRP A 110 -5.04 -17.36 -4.90
C TRP A 110 -5.24 -18.35 -3.76
N LEU A 111 -4.28 -18.45 -2.85
CA LEU A 111 -4.34 -19.34 -1.69
C LEU A 111 -5.59 -19.11 -0.83
N HIS A 112 -6.08 -20.20 -0.25
CA HIS A 112 -7.12 -20.19 0.77
C HIS A 112 -6.61 -19.58 2.08
N PRO A 113 -7.48 -19.07 2.98
CA PRO A 113 -7.06 -18.42 4.23
C PRO A 113 -6.11 -19.25 5.09
N TRP A 114 -6.32 -20.57 5.18
CA TRP A 114 -5.45 -21.46 5.95
C TRP A 114 -4.06 -21.64 5.32
N GLN A 115 -3.96 -21.63 3.98
CA GLN A 115 -2.70 -21.65 3.24
C GLN A 115 -1.95 -20.32 3.41
N LEU A 116 -2.67 -19.19 3.35
CA LEU A 116 -2.10 -17.87 3.64
C LEU A 116 -1.53 -17.78 5.06
N LYS A 117 -2.24 -18.34 6.05
CA LYS A 117 -1.74 -18.46 7.43
C LYS A 117 -0.42 -19.23 7.50
N LYS A 118 -0.28 -20.31 6.71
CA LYS A 118 0.97 -21.09 6.62
C LYS A 118 2.11 -20.29 5.98
N VAL A 119 1.84 -19.51 4.93
CA VAL A 119 2.84 -18.59 4.34
C VAL A 119 3.31 -17.56 5.36
N VAL A 120 2.39 -16.96 6.14
CA VAL A 120 2.75 -16.04 7.23
C VAL A 120 3.67 -16.71 8.26
N GLN A 121 3.39 -17.96 8.65
CA GLN A 121 4.23 -18.72 9.58
C GLN A 121 5.65 -18.93 9.01
N MET A 122 5.76 -19.34 7.75
CA MET A 122 7.06 -19.53 7.07
C MET A 122 7.87 -18.22 7.01
N LEU A 123 7.23 -17.10 6.64
CA LEU A 123 7.89 -15.79 6.61
C LEU A 123 8.25 -15.29 8.02
N SER A 124 7.49 -15.65 9.04
CA SER A 124 7.80 -15.30 10.43
C SER A 124 9.02 -16.07 10.96
N VAL A 125 9.21 -17.32 10.55
CA VAL A 125 10.44 -18.08 10.82
C VAL A 125 11.63 -17.44 10.12
N TYR A 126 11.47 -17.06 8.84
CA TYR A 126 12.49 -16.33 8.10
C TYR A 126 12.89 -15.02 8.81
N ASP A 127 11.91 -14.21 9.26
CA ASP A 127 12.16 -12.97 10.01
C ASP A 127 12.98 -13.20 11.28
N ARG A 128 12.65 -14.26 12.03
CA ARG A 128 13.35 -14.61 13.26
C ARG A 128 14.81 -15.00 12.97
N ASN A 129 15.04 -15.82 11.96
CA ASN A 129 16.38 -16.30 11.62
C ASN A 129 17.27 -15.15 11.11
N LYS A 130 16.72 -14.22 10.32
CA LYS A 130 17.42 -13.03 9.84
C LYS A 130 17.77 -12.02 10.94
N LYS A 131 17.02 -11.99 12.05
CA LYS A 131 17.33 -11.14 13.22
C LYS A 131 18.46 -11.68 14.09
N ALA A 132 18.75 -12.97 13.99
CA ALA A 132 19.77 -13.64 14.81
C ALA A 132 21.18 -13.58 14.18
N LEU A 133 21.31 -12.95 13.00
CA LEU A 133 22.53 -12.67 12.27
C LEU A 133 22.81 -11.17 12.30
#